data_AF-A0A852UVV1-F1
#
_entry.id   AF-A0A852UVV1-F1
#
_cell.length_a   1.000
_cell.length_b   1.000
_cell.length_c   1.000
_cell.angle_alpha   90.00
_cell.angle_beta   90.00
_cell.angle_gamma   90.00
#
_symmetry.space_group_name_H-M   'P 1'
#
loop_
_entity.id
_entity.type
_entity.pdbx_description
1 polymer ?
#
loop_
_entity_poly.entity_id
_entity_poly.type
_entity_poly.pdbx_seq_one_letter_code
_entity_poly.pdbx_strand_id
1 'polypeptide(L)'
;MPDPTTLALFVAATLALLLVPGPAVLYIVTRSVTQGRSAGMVSVLGVHLGSVVHVAAAALGVSALLAASATAFAVVKYLGAAYLVWLGVRRLMTRSGGLDAAAPPVASRSRLFWEGFVVNVLNPKTAIFFLAFLPQFTDPARGAVAPQIMLLGVIWILLGVASDGAYALLASAMAGRLRGSARARRRLDTGSGVVYLGLGATAALTGQAHAV
;
A
#
# COMPACT_ATOMS: atom_id res chain seq x y z
N MET A 1 -13.63 -7.97 -23.90
CA MET A 1 -13.42 -6.74 -23.10
C MET A 1 -14.59 -6.57 -22.14
N PRO A 2 -14.36 -6.12 -20.89
CA PRO A 2 -15.44 -5.87 -19.94
C PRO A 2 -16.44 -4.84 -20.51
N ASP A 3 -17.73 -5.01 -20.25
CA ASP A 3 -18.73 -4.02 -20.67
C ASP A 3 -18.66 -2.73 -19.83
N PRO A 4 -19.28 -1.64 -20.32
CA PRO A 4 -19.30 -0.37 -19.60
C PRO A 4 -19.87 -0.44 -18.18
N THR A 5 -20.87 -1.29 -17.93
CA THR A 5 -21.47 -1.45 -16.60
C THR A 5 -20.47 -2.10 -15.64
N THR A 6 -19.80 -3.17 -16.08
CA THR A 6 -18.72 -3.82 -15.32
C THR A 6 -17.57 -2.85 -15.03
N LEU A 7 -17.17 -2.02 -15.99
CA LEU A 7 -16.14 -1.00 -15.79
C LEU A 7 -16.58 0.06 -14.76
N ALA A 8 -17.81 0.54 -14.83
CA ALA A 8 -18.34 1.52 -13.88
C ALA A 8 -18.40 0.95 -12.45
N LEU A 9 -18.87 -0.29 -12.30
CA LEU A 9 -18.89 -1.00 -11.01
C LEU A 9 -17.47 -1.22 -10.47
N PHE A 10 -16.53 -1.61 -11.33
CA PHE A 10 -15.13 -1.77 -10.94
C PHE A 10 -14.51 -0.46 -10.45
N VAL A 11 -14.74 0.65 -11.17
CA VAL A 11 -14.26 1.98 -10.77
C VAL A 11 -14.85 2.38 -9.43
N ALA A 12 -16.17 2.21 -9.23
CA ALA A 12 -16.83 2.54 -7.97
C ALA A 12 -16.26 1.72 -6.80
N ALA A 13 -16.13 0.40 -6.97
CA ALA A 13 -15.57 -0.48 -5.95
C ALA A 13 -14.09 -0.15 -5.65
N THR A 14 -13.31 0.15 -6.68
CA THR A 14 -11.90 0.57 -6.55
C THR A 14 -11.79 1.87 -5.76
N LEU A 15 -12.61 2.87 -6.07
CA LEU A 15 -12.62 4.14 -5.35
C LEU A 15 -13.02 3.97 -3.89
N ALA A 16 -14.09 3.21 -3.63
CA ALA A 16 -14.52 2.90 -2.27
C ALA A 16 -13.39 2.23 -1.46
N LEU A 17 -12.68 1.29 -2.08
CA LEU A 17 -11.54 0.65 -1.45
C LEU A 17 -10.37 1.61 -1.24
N LEU A 18 -10.00 2.42 -2.23
CA LEU A 18 -8.86 3.34 -2.16
C LEU A 18 -9.04 4.42 -1.07
N LEU A 19 -10.28 4.85 -0.81
CA LEU A 19 -10.60 5.81 0.25
C LEU A 19 -10.34 5.29 1.66
N VAL A 20 -10.34 3.96 1.87
CA VAL A 20 -10.03 3.38 3.17
C VAL A 20 -8.51 3.29 3.34
N PRO A 21 -7.89 4.03 4.27
CA PRO A 21 -6.44 4.05 4.39
C PRO A 21 -5.88 2.69 4.81
N GLY A 22 -4.96 2.16 4.01
CA GLY A 22 -4.20 0.94 4.30
C GLY A 22 -2.70 1.21 4.54
N PRO A 23 -1.87 0.16 4.61
CA PRO A 23 -0.43 0.30 4.84
C PRO A 23 0.29 1.23 3.87
N ALA A 24 -0.01 1.13 2.56
CA ALA A 24 0.59 2.00 1.54
C ALA A 24 0.23 3.48 1.74
N VAL A 25 -1.04 3.80 1.98
CA VAL A 25 -1.49 5.18 2.25
C VAL A 25 -0.78 5.74 3.48
N LEU A 26 -0.68 4.95 4.55
CA LEU A 26 -0.03 5.38 5.80
C LEU A 26 1.48 5.59 5.62
N TYR A 27 2.13 4.77 4.80
CA TYR A 27 3.51 5.00 4.38
C TYR A 27 3.67 6.32 3.62
N ILE A 28 2.82 6.56 2.63
CA ILE A 28 2.84 7.77 1.80
C ILE A 28 2.57 9.01 2.65
N VAL A 29 1.57 8.97 3.53
CA VAL A 29 1.27 10.07 4.47
C VAL A 29 2.45 10.33 5.38
N THR A 30 3.06 9.29 5.95
CA THR A 30 4.24 9.43 6.81
C THR A 30 5.39 10.13 6.07
N ARG A 31 5.73 9.67 4.85
CA ARG A 31 6.81 10.28 4.04
C ARG A 31 6.47 11.70 3.62
N SER A 32 5.22 11.95 3.26
CA SER A 32 4.72 13.28 2.91
C SER A 32 4.84 14.25 4.07
N VAL A 33 4.43 13.86 5.28
CA VAL A 33 4.48 14.70 6.47
C VAL A 33 5.93 14.96 6.90
N THR A 34 6.75 13.90 6.99
CA THR A 34 8.11 13.97 7.55
C THR A 34 9.16 14.53 6.59
N GLN A 35 9.05 14.27 5.29
CA GLN A 35 10.07 14.58 4.28
C GLN A 35 9.58 15.43 3.11
N GLY A 36 8.31 15.86 3.13
CA GLY A 36 7.77 16.81 2.16
C GLY A 36 7.04 16.16 0.99
N ARG A 37 6.40 17.03 0.18
CA ARG A 37 5.63 16.66 -1.01
C ARG A 37 6.40 15.75 -1.96
N SER A 38 7.65 16.09 -2.26
CA SER A 38 8.47 15.30 -3.20
C SER A 38 8.69 13.87 -2.69
N ALA A 39 8.96 13.69 -1.40
CA ALA A 39 9.13 12.37 -0.81
C ALA A 39 7.83 11.56 -0.90
N GLY A 40 6.69 12.17 -0.60
CA GLY A 40 5.37 11.57 -0.78
C GLY A 40 5.11 11.08 -2.20
N MET A 41 5.33 11.94 -3.21
CA MET A 41 5.08 11.58 -4.61
C MET A 41 6.01 10.46 -5.10
N VAL A 42 7.28 10.47 -4.70
CA VAL A 42 8.22 9.37 -5.05
C VAL A 42 7.76 8.05 -4.41
N SER A 43 7.25 8.10 -3.18
CA SER A 43 6.64 6.95 -2.51
C SER A 43 5.40 6.43 -3.23
N VAL A 44 4.53 7.31 -3.73
CA VAL A 44 3.35 6.94 -4.56
C VAL A 44 3.80 6.15 -5.79
N LEU A 45 4.81 6.64 -6.51
CA LEU A 45 5.33 5.95 -7.70
C LEU A 45 5.90 4.57 -7.37
N GLY A 46 6.64 4.45 -6.27
CA GLY A 46 7.15 3.17 -5.79
C GLY A 46 6.04 2.18 -5.47
N VAL A 47 5.03 2.63 -4.71
CA VAL A 47 3.84 1.84 -4.37
C VAL A 47 3.16 1.32 -5.63
N HIS A 48 2.90 2.19 -6.60
CA HIS A 48 2.17 1.80 -7.82
C HIS A 48 2.98 0.99 -8.80
N LEU A 49 4.32 1.12 -8.82
CA LEU A 49 5.16 0.12 -9.50
C LEU A 49 5.03 -1.25 -8.83
N GLY A 50 4.92 -1.31 -7.50
CA GLY A 50 4.63 -2.55 -6.78
C GLY A 50 3.28 -3.16 -7.17
N SER A 51 2.28 -2.33 -7.52
CA SER A 51 0.97 -2.80 -7.99
C SER A 51 1.06 -3.53 -9.31
N VAL A 52 2.03 -3.18 -10.18
CA VAL A 52 2.28 -3.90 -11.44
C VAL A 52 2.62 -5.37 -11.18
N VAL A 53 3.30 -5.69 -10.07
CA VAL A 53 3.58 -7.08 -9.69
C VAL A 53 2.28 -7.84 -9.40
N HIS A 54 1.35 -7.21 -8.67
CA HIS A 54 0.04 -7.80 -8.39
C HIS A 54 -0.82 -7.96 -9.65
N VAL A 55 -0.81 -6.97 -10.56
CA VAL A 55 -1.48 -7.06 -11.86
C VAL A 55 -0.91 -8.22 -12.69
N ALA A 56 0.42 -8.31 -12.78
CA ALA A 56 1.10 -9.36 -13.54
C ALA A 56 0.81 -10.74 -12.94
N ALA A 57 0.90 -10.89 -11.62
CA ALA A 57 0.55 -12.12 -10.92
C ALA A 57 -0.90 -12.52 -11.20
N ALA A 58 -1.83 -11.56 -11.17
CA ALA A 58 -3.24 -11.81 -11.46
C ALA A 58 -3.48 -12.22 -12.91
N ALA A 59 -2.84 -11.54 -13.86
CA ALA A 59 -2.97 -11.83 -15.29
C ALA A 59 -2.36 -13.19 -15.66
N LEU A 60 -1.25 -13.59 -15.01
CA LEU A 60 -0.60 -14.88 -15.19
C LEU A 60 -1.31 -16.04 -14.46
N GLY A 61 -2.43 -15.76 -13.78
CA GLY A 61 -3.24 -16.80 -13.13
C GLY A 61 -2.72 -17.21 -11.74
N VAL A 62 -1.74 -16.52 -11.17
CA VAL A 62 -1.35 -16.70 -9.75
C VAL A 62 -2.54 -16.37 -8.84
N SER A 63 -3.41 -15.44 -9.24
CA SER A 63 -4.70 -15.21 -8.56
C SER A 63 -5.59 -16.45 -8.54
N ALA A 64 -5.68 -17.21 -9.63
CA ALA A 64 -6.47 -18.43 -9.67
C ALA A 64 -5.87 -19.52 -8.77
N LEU A 65 -4.53 -19.61 -8.71
CA LEU A 65 -3.83 -20.57 -7.85
C LEU A 65 -3.92 -20.20 -6.35
N LEU A 66 -3.83 -18.90 -6.01
CA LEU A 66 -3.98 -18.39 -4.64
C LEU A 66 -5.44 -18.40 -4.18
N ALA A 67 -6.40 -18.13 -5.07
CA ALA A 67 -7.82 -18.32 -4.81
C ALA A 67 -8.17 -19.80 -4.58
N ALA A 68 -7.46 -20.71 -5.24
CA ALA A 68 -7.59 -22.15 -5.01
C ALA A 68 -6.84 -22.66 -3.77
N SER A 69 -5.93 -21.89 -3.16
CA SER A 69 -5.07 -22.34 -2.05
C SER A 69 -5.08 -21.40 -0.84
N ALA A 70 -5.86 -21.80 0.19
CA ALA A 70 -5.90 -21.13 1.49
C ALA A 70 -4.50 -21.00 2.14
N THR A 71 -3.63 -22.00 1.95
CA THR A 71 -2.26 -22.00 2.50
C THR A 71 -1.39 -20.92 1.88
N ALA A 72 -1.42 -20.79 0.55
CA ALA A 72 -0.58 -19.83 -0.14
C ALA A 72 -1.03 -18.38 0.11
N PHE A 73 -2.35 -18.16 0.26
CA PHE A 73 -2.89 -16.90 0.77
C PHE A 73 -2.39 -16.58 2.20
N ALA A 74 -2.42 -17.56 3.10
CA ALA A 74 -1.95 -17.40 4.47
C ALA A 74 -0.45 -17.03 4.53
N VAL A 75 0.39 -17.65 3.70
CA VAL A 75 1.83 -17.35 3.62
C VAL A 75 2.08 -15.88 3.26
N VAL A 76 1.44 -15.39 2.19
CA VAL A 76 1.58 -13.98 1.76
C VAL A 76 1.10 -13.03 2.85
N LYS A 77 -0.03 -13.33 3.49
CA LYS A 77 -0.58 -12.55 4.60
C LYS A 77 0.42 -12.43 5.76
N TYR A 78 0.96 -13.56 6.23
CA TYR A 78 1.88 -13.55 7.38
C TYR A 78 3.24 -12.94 7.05
N LEU A 79 3.75 -13.09 5.83
CA LEU A 79 4.97 -12.40 5.39
C LEU A 79 4.80 -10.88 5.37
N GLY A 80 3.67 -10.39 4.85
CA GLY A 80 3.35 -8.96 4.87
C GLY A 80 3.20 -8.41 6.30
N ALA A 81 2.52 -9.16 7.17
CA ALA A 81 2.39 -8.81 8.58
C ALA A 81 3.76 -8.72 9.28
N ALA A 82 4.62 -9.74 9.10
CA ALA A 82 5.96 -9.77 9.68
C ALA A 82 6.82 -8.60 9.20
N TYR A 83 6.74 -8.22 7.92
CA TYR A 83 7.47 -7.08 7.37
C TYR A 83 7.01 -5.74 7.96
N LEU A 84 5.69 -5.55 8.13
CA LEU A 84 5.13 -4.34 8.76
C LEU A 84 5.54 -4.25 10.24
N VAL A 85 5.53 -5.37 10.97
CA VAL A 85 6.05 -5.43 12.33
C VAL A 85 7.53 -5.06 12.35
N TRP A 86 8.35 -5.63 11.46
CA TRP A 86 9.77 -5.31 11.35
C TRP A 86 10.02 -3.82 11.06
N LEU A 87 9.26 -3.20 10.15
CA LEU A 87 9.34 -1.76 9.88
C LEU A 87 8.97 -0.92 11.10
N GLY A 88 7.90 -1.31 11.82
CA GLY A 88 7.48 -0.66 13.05
C GLY A 88 8.55 -0.73 14.14
N VAL A 89 9.06 -1.94 14.41
CA VAL A 89 10.15 -2.20 15.36
C VAL A 89 11.39 -1.41 14.97
N ARG A 90 11.84 -1.47 13.72
CA ARG A 90 13.02 -0.73 13.24
C ARG A 90 12.88 0.78 13.44
N ARG A 91 11.70 1.35 13.16
CA ARG A 91 11.40 2.78 13.40
C ARG A 91 11.48 3.15 14.89
N LEU A 92 11.01 2.28 15.77
CA LEU A 92 11.10 2.49 17.23
C LEU A 92 12.51 2.23 17.79
N MET A 93 13.28 1.34 17.16
CA MET A 93 14.64 0.94 17.56
C MET A 93 15.75 1.85 17.01
N THR A 94 15.52 2.63 15.94
CA THR A 94 16.45 3.70 15.52
C THR A 94 16.57 4.87 16.51
N ARG A 95 16.22 4.65 17.79
CA ARG A 95 16.64 5.44 18.96
C ARG A 95 18.13 5.21 19.24
N SER A 96 19.01 5.78 18.42
CA SER A 96 20.42 5.95 18.82
C SER A 96 20.93 7.27 18.29
N GLY A 97 20.88 8.27 19.17
CA GLY A 97 21.42 9.60 18.97
C GLY A 97 20.66 10.56 19.89
N GLY A 98 21.34 11.07 20.92
CA GLY A 98 20.77 11.87 22.00
C GLY A 98 20.14 13.19 21.53
N LEU A 99 19.91 14.10 22.47
CA LEU A 99 19.28 15.40 22.25
C LEU A 99 20.06 16.32 21.28
N ASP A 100 21.22 15.87 20.77
CA ASP A 100 22.04 16.47 19.71
C ASP A 100 22.04 15.70 18.38
N ALA A 101 21.22 14.67 18.21
CA ALA A 101 21.13 13.97 16.94
C ALA A 101 20.48 14.88 15.89
N ALA A 102 21.30 15.31 14.93
CA ALA A 102 20.86 15.91 13.68
C ALA A 102 19.60 15.19 13.17
N ALA A 103 18.63 15.98 12.68
CA ALA A 103 17.38 15.45 12.13
C ALA A 103 17.67 14.20 11.28
N PRO A 104 16.89 13.10 11.44
CA PRO A 104 17.18 11.85 10.76
C PRO A 104 17.40 12.12 9.26
N PRO A 105 18.45 11.55 8.64
CA PRO A 105 18.84 11.91 7.29
C PRO A 105 17.65 11.75 6.35
N VAL A 106 17.38 12.78 5.55
CA VAL A 106 16.35 12.75 4.52
C VAL A 106 16.64 11.53 3.63
N ALA A 107 15.67 10.64 3.48
CA ALA A 107 15.90 9.43 2.70
C ALA A 107 16.08 9.82 1.24
N SER A 108 17.01 9.16 0.54
CA SER A 108 17.19 9.39 -0.89
C SER A 108 15.92 9.02 -1.65
N ARG A 109 15.66 9.70 -2.77
CA ARG A 109 14.48 9.40 -3.63
C ARG A 109 14.44 7.92 -4.04
N SER A 110 15.60 7.35 -4.38
CA SER A 110 15.72 5.92 -4.71
C SER A 110 15.26 5.02 -3.56
N ARG A 111 15.68 5.32 -2.32
CA ARG A 111 15.26 4.57 -1.15
C ARG A 111 13.76 4.67 -0.91
N LEU A 112 13.17 5.87 -1.02
CA LEU A 112 11.74 6.10 -0.84
C LEU A 112 10.89 5.35 -1.88
N PHE A 113 11.39 5.26 -3.10
CA PHE A 113 10.76 4.53 -4.19
C PHE A 113 10.74 3.03 -3.88
N TRP A 114 11.90 2.43 -3.59
CA TRP A 114 11.99 1.00 -3.32
C TRP A 114 11.32 0.57 -2.03
N GLU A 115 11.35 1.39 -0.98
CA GLU A 115 10.56 1.13 0.23
C GLU A 115 9.05 1.16 -0.08
N GLY A 116 8.58 2.10 -0.92
CA GLY A 116 7.18 2.12 -1.37
C GLY A 116 6.79 0.89 -2.18
N PHE A 117 7.67 0.46 -3.09
CA PHE A 117 7.51 -0.77 -3.86
C PHE A 117 7.34 -1.98 -2.94
N VAL A 118 8.26 -2.18 -1.99
CA VAL A 118 8.20 -3.32 -1.07
C VAL A 118 6.97 -3.24 -0.16
N VAL A 119 6.64 -2.05 0.36
CA VAL A 119 5.42 -1.85 1.16
C VAL A 119 4.17 -2.28 0.40
N ASN A 120 4.09 -1.98 -0.90
CA ASN A 120 2.91 -2.35 -1.68
C ASN A 120 2.91 -3.80 -2.16
N VAL A 121 4.05 -4.36 -2.54
CA VAL A 121 4.17 -5.79 -2.87
C VAL A 121 3.73 -6.64 -1.68
N LEU A 122 4.07 -6.22 -0.46
CA LEU A 122 3.70 -6.88 0.78
C LEU A 122 2.38 -6.38 1.39
N ASN A 123 1.62 -5.54 0.68
CA ASN A 123 0.38 -4.97 1.19
C ASN A 123 -0.76 -5.99 1.07
N PRO A 124 -1.28 -6.54 2.18
CA PRO A 124 -2.33 -7.56 2.13
C PRO A 124 -3.63 -7.00 1.55
N LYS A 125 -3.94 -5.71 1.73
CA LYS A 125 -5.12 -5.07 1.13
C LYS A 125 -5.04 -5.09 -0.40
N THR A 126 -3.88 -4.72 -0.94
CA THR A 126 -3.64 -4.74 -2.39
C THR A 126 -3.67 -6.18 -2.91
N ALA A 127 -2.96 -7.09 -2.25
CA ALA A 127 -2.94 -8.50 -2.62
C ALA A 127 -4.36 -9.11 -2.64
N ILE A 128 -5.13 -8.96 -1.56
CA ILE A 128 -6.51 -9.48 -1.48
C ILE A 128 -7.37 -8.95 -2.63
N PHE A 129 -7.27 -7.66 -2.96
CA PHE A 129 -8.02 -7.08 -4.06
C PHE A 129 -7.67 -7.76 -5.39
N PHE A 130 -6.38 -7.84 -5.74
CA PHE A 130 -5.95 -8.43 -7.02
C PHE A 130 -6.17 -9.94 -7.12
N LEU A 131 -6.11 -10.64 -5.99
CA LEU A 131 -6.26 -12.10 -5.94
C LEU A 131 -7.72 -12.54 -5.91
N ALA A 132 -8.56 -11.89 -5.09
CA ALA A 132 -9.92 -12.35 -4.83
C ALA A 132 -11.01 -11.48 -5.48
N PHE A 133 -10.77 -10.17 -5.60
CA PHE A 133 -11.81 -9.23 -6.01
C PHE A 133 -11.75 -8.90 -7.49
N LEU A 134 -10.56 -8.61 -8.03
CA LEU A 134 -10.37 -8.21 -9.42
C LEU A 134 -10.89 -9.27 -10.43
N PRO A 135 -10.66 -10.59 -10.24
CA PRO A 135 -11.19 -11.60 -11.16
C PRO A 135 -12.72 -11.58 -11.31
N GLN A 136 -13.46 -11.08 -10.31
CA GLN A 136 -14.93 -11.01 -10.34
C GLN A 136 -15.46 -10.02 -11.40
N PHE A 137 -14.61 -9.14 -11.92
CA PHE A 137 -14.93 -8.17 -12.97
C PHE A 137 -14.49 -8.64 -14.36
N THR A 138 -14.14 -9.93 -14.50
CA THR A 138 -13.76 -10.53 -15.78
C THR A 138 -14.79 -11.55 -16.22
N ASP A 139 -14.96 -11.67 -17.54
CA ASP A 139 -15.90 -12.61 -18.15
C ASP A 139 -15.19 -13.41 -19.25
N PRO A 140 -14.94 -14.72 -19.05
CA PRO A 140 -14.35 -15.59 -20.06
C PRO A 140 -15.16 -15.69 -21.36
N ALA A 141 -16.49 -15.50 -21.31
CA ALA A 141 -17.34 -15.50 -22.50
C ALA A 141 -17.10 -14.26 -23.38
N ARG A 142 -16.44 -13.22 -22.84
CA ARG A 142 -16.14 -11.95 -23.53
C ARG A 142 -14.67 -11.84 -23.97
N GLY A 143 -13.99 -12.99 -24.05
CA GLY A 143 -12.61 -13.14 -24.52
C GLY A 143 -11.64 -13.53 -23.42
N ALA A 144 -10.35 -13.59 -23.77
CA ALA A 144 -9.29 -13.99 -22.84
C ALA A 144 -9.29 -13.13 -21.56
N VAL A 145 -9.15 -13.77 -20.41
CA VAL A 145 -9.20 -13.12 -19.09
C VAL A 145 -7.99 -12.23 -18.84
N ALA A 146 -6.77 -12.67 -19.21
CA ALA A 146 -5.55 -11.93 -18.90
C ALA A 146 -5.53 -10.48 -19.44
N PRO A 147 -5.92 -10.19 -20.70
CA PRO A 147 -6.08 -8.80 -21.17
C PRO A 147 -7.11 -7.98 -20.39
N GLN A 148 -8.19 -8.60 -19.91
CA GLN A 148 -9.19 -7.92 -19.07
C GLN A 148 -8.57 -7.55 -17.72
N ILE A 149 -7.84 -8.48 -17.09
CA ILE A 149 -7.09 -8.23 -15.84
C ILE A 149 -6.09 -7.09 -16.02
N MET A 150 -5.33 -7.08 -17.12
CA MET A 150 -4.36 -6.01 -17.38
C MET A 150 -5.03 -4.65 -17.52
N LEU A 151 -6.14 -4.56 -18.25
CA LEU A 151 -6.92 -3.33 -18.40
C LEU A 151 -7.44 -2.82 -17.04
N LEU A 152 -8.10 -3.69 -16.27
CA LEU A 152 -8.62 -3.35 -14.94
C LEU A 152 -7.47 -2.96 -13.98
N GLY A 153 -6.34 -3.64 -14.09
CA GLY A 153 -5.11 -3.32 -13.35
C GLY A 153 -4.56 -1.94 -13.66
N VAL A 154 -4.52 -1.55 -14.93
CA VAL A 154 -4.11 -0.19 -15.35
C VAL A 154 -5.07 0.86 -14.79
N ILE A 155 -6.39 0.62 -14.89
CA ILE A 155 -7.40 1.53 -14.31
C ILE A 155 -7.18 1.68 -12.80
N TRP A 156 -6.98 0.57 -12.09
CA TRP A 156 -6.73 0.58 -10.65
C TRP A 156 -5.47 1.39 -10.30
N ILE A 157 -4.38 1.20 -11.04
CA ILE A 157 -3.13 1.94 -10.84
C ILE A 157 -3.33 3.44 -11.06
N LEU A 158 -4.05 3.84 -12.11
CA LEU A 158 -4.32 5.26 -12.38
C LEU A 158 -5.16 5.91 -11.27
N LEU A 159 -6.23 5.23 -10.83
CA LEU A 159 -7.05 5.68 -9.72
C LEU A 159 -6.25 5.74 -8.41
N GLY A 160 -5.40 4.73 -8.19
CA GLY A 160 -4.52 4.65 -7.02
C GLY A 160 -3.49 5.78 -6.98
N VAL A 161 -2.81 6.08 -8.11
CA VAL A 161 -1.87 7.20 -8.21
C VAL A 161 -2.57 8.53 -7.92
N ALA A 162 -3.79 8.72 -8.42
CA ALA A 162 -4.58 9.92 -8.15
C ALA A 162 -4.97 10.03 -6.66
N SER A 163 -5.49 8.95 -6.08
CA SER A 163 -5.93 8.89 -4.69
C SER A 163 -4.77 9.07 -3.71
N ASP A 164 -3.71 8.28 -3.86
CA ASP A 164 -2.53 8.32 -3.01
C ASP A 164 -1.75 9.63 -3.21
N GLY A 165 -1.75 10.17 -4.44
CA GLY A 165 -1.24 11.49 -4.74
C GLY A 165 -1.99 12.57 -3.96
N ALA A 166 -3.32 12.54 -3.94
CA ALA A 166 -4.13 13.44 -3.12
C ALA A 166 -3.78 13.32 -1.63
N TYR A 167 -3.66 12.11 -1.08
CA TYR A 167 -3.18 11.91 0.29
C TYR A 167 -1.81 12.54 0.52
N ALA A 168 -0.86 12.34 -0.40
CA ALA A 168 0.49 12.89 -0.28
C ALA A 168 0.50 14.42 -0.25
N LEU A 169 -0.30 15.04 -1.14
CA LEU A 169 -0.42 16.49 -1.25
C LEU A 169 -1.09 17.09 -0.01
N LEU A 170 -2.23 16.55 0.41
CA LEU A 170 -2.98 17.00 1.59
C LEU A 170 -2.12 16.86 2.85
N ALA A 171 -1.51 15.70 3.06
CA ALA A 171 -0.66 15.43 4.21
C ALA A 171 0.55 16.38 4.25
N SER A 172 1.18 16.65 3.10
CA SER A 172 2.30 17.60 3.04
C SER A 172 1.86 19.05 3.29
N ALA A 173 0.68 19.46 2.82
CA ALA A 173 0.14 20.80 3.03
C ALA A 173 -0.17 21.04 4.51
N MET A 174 -0.82 20.07 5.18
CA MET A 174 -1.10 20.13 6.61
C MET A 174 0.17 20.10 7.46
N ALA A 175 1.19 19.35 7.03
CA ALA A 175 2.48 19.29 7.71
C ALA A 175 3.31 20.58 7.63
N GLY A 176 3.04 21.47 6.66
CA GLY A 176 3.73 22.75 6.53
C GLY A 176 3.71 23.60 7.82
N ARG A 177 2.64 23.48 8.62
CA ARG A 177 2.49 24.16 9.91
C ARG A 177 3.21 23.47 11.08
N LEU A 178 3.55 22.18 10.95
CA LEU A 178 4.12 21.34 12.02
C LEU A 178 5.64 21.13 11.90
N ARG A 179 6.23 21.36 10.72
CA ARG A 179 7.65 21.06 10.43
C ARG A 179 8.66 21.99 11.11
N GLY A 180 8.23 23.08 11.74
CA GLY A 180 9.10 24.01 12.47
C GLY A 180 9.56 23.53 13.85
N SER A 181 8.98 22.46 14.40
CA SER A 181 9.30 21.97 15.75
C SER A 181 9.94 20.59 15.74
N ALA A 182 11.14 20.46 16.33
CA ALA A 182 11.81 19.18 16.55
C ALA A 182 10.96 18.20 17.38
N ARG A 183 10.18 18.73 18.34
CA ARG A 183 9.26 17.95 19.17
C ARG A 183 8.07 17.42 18.35
N ALA A 184 7.57 18.19 17.38
CA ALA A 184 6.52 17.73 16.45
C ALA A 184 7.05 16.62 15.51
N ARG A 185 8.26 16.79 14.96
CA ARG A 185 8.92 15.73 14.15
C ARG A 185 9.09 14.42 14.92
N ARG A 186 9.51 14.49 16.19
CA ARG A 186 9.67 13.32 17.06
C ARG A 186 8.34 12.61 17.37
N ARG A 187 7.25 13.37 17.57
CA ARG A 187 5.89 12.81 17.75
C ARG A 187 5.40 12.11 16.48
N LEU A 188 5.70 12.67 15.31
CA LEU A 188 5.35 12.07 14.02
C LEU A 188 6.11 10.78 13.73
N ASP A 189 7.41 10.73 14.01
CA ASP A 189 8.19 9.48 13.85
C ASP A 189 7.70 8.39 14.80
N THR A 190 7.41 8.73 16.06
CA THR A 190 6.85 7.79 17.05
C THR A 190 5.46 7.30 16.63
N GLY A 191 4.58 8.21 16.19
CA GLY A 191 3.26 7.87 15.68
C GLY A 191 3.32 6.94 14.46
N SER A 192 4.24 7.18 13.54
CA SER A 192 4.42 6.30 12.38
C SER A 192 4.88 4.89 12.77
N GLY A 193 5.78 4.76 13.75
CA GLY A 193 6.20 3.45 14.28
C GLY A 193 5.05 2.67 14.90
N VAL A 194 4.22 3.34 15.71
CA VAL A 194 3.01 2.75 16.30
C VAL A 194 2.00 2.33 15.22
N VAL A 195 1.82 3.14 14.18
CA VAL A 195 0.94 2.80 13.05
C VAL A 195 1.43 1.54 12.31
N TYR A 196 2.73 1.42 11.99
CA TYR A 196 3.24 0.21 11.34
C TYR A 196 3.09 -1.05 12.20
N LEU A 197 3.33 -0.93 13.52
CA LEU A 197 3.10 -2.04 14.45
C LEU A 197 1.63 -2.44 14.50
N GLY A 198 0.72 -1.46 14.60
CA GLY A 198 -0.72 -1.68 14.59
C GLY A 198 -1.17 -2.36 13.30
N LEU A 199 -0.66 -1.93 12.14
CA LEU A 199 -0.96 -2.56 10.85
C LEU A 199 -0.42 -3.98 10.75
N GLY A 200 0.80 -4.25 11.23
CA GLY A 200 1.36 -5.60 11.26
C GLY A 200 0.54 -6.53 12.15
N ALA A 201 0.12 -6.04 13.32
CA ALA A 201 -0.78 -6.76 14.22
C ALA A 201 -2.15 -7.01 13.57
N THR A 202 -2.80 -5.98 13.04
CA THR A 202 -4.09 -6.13 12.35
C THR A 202 -3.98 -7.07 11.16
N ALA A 203 -2.96 -6.94 10.31
CA ALA A 203 -2.73 -7.83 9.18
C ALA A 203 -2.53 -9.29 9.61
N ALA A 204 -1.91 -9.55 10.76
CA ALA A 204 -1.82 -10.89 11.32
C ALA A 204 -3.19 -11.39 11.84
N LEU A 205 -3.92 -10.53 12.54
CA LEU A 205 -5.14 -10.86 13.30
C LEU A 205 -6.42 -10.91 12.43
N THR A 206 -6.56 -10.08 11.40
CA THR A 206 -7.73 -10.10 10.51
C THR A 206 -7.66 -11.29 9.57
N GLY A 207 -8.60 -12.22 9.69
CA GLY A 207 -8.66 -13.48 8.92
C GLY A 207 -8.75 -14.76 9.77
N GLN A 208 -9.05 -14.65 11.08
CA GLN A 208 -9.54 -15.78 11.88
C GLN A 208 -11.07 -15.98 11.78
N ALA A 209 -11.80 -15.11 11.07
CA ALA A 209 -13.24 -15.30 10.85
C ALA A 209 -13.46 -16.12 9.57
N HIS A 210 -14.18 -17.24 9.71
CA HIS A 210 -14.53 -18.25 8.69
C HIS A 210 -13.53 -19.39 8.48
N ALA A 211 -13.23 -20.09 9.58
CA ALA A 211 -13.07 -21.54 9.55
C ALA A 211 -14.06 -22.13 10.56
N VAL A 212 -15.35 -22.10 10.22
CA VAL A 212 -16.41 -22.95 10.78
C VAL A 212 -17.30 -23.34 9.60
#